data_AF-A0A2C9UZC5-F1
#
_entry.id   AF-A0A2C9UZC5-F1
#
_cell.length_a   1.000
_cell.length_b   1.000
_cell.length_c   1.000
_cell.angle_alpha   90.00
_cell.angle_beta   90.00
_cell.angle_gamma   90.00
#
_symmetry.space_group_name_H-M   'P 1'
#
loop_
_entity.id
_entity.type
_entity.pdbx_description
1 polymer ?
#
loop_
_entity_poly.entity_id
_entity_poly.type
_entity_poly.pdbx_seq_one_letter_code
_entity_poly.pdbx_strand_id
1 'polypeptide(L)'
;MATALHFCGGKVAYPVFTKGLLHCQALLTQRIDFANNGAPNSGLCASVKFSRKSRVLRVSCEVRRSDVLERNKTEYLSDGEAEAESEKQLTCVMKFGGSSLASAERMKEVADLILSFPDERPIIVLSAMGKTTNKLLLAGEKAVCCGVTNVDAIDELSFIKELHLRTVDELGVELSIIANHLEELEQLLKGIAMMKELTPRTKDYLVSFGECMSTRIFAAYLNKIGAKARQYDAFDIGFITTDDFTNADILEATYPALAKRLHGDWINDPAIPIVTGFLGKGWRSCAITTLGRGGSDLTATTIGKALGLREIQVWKDVDGVLTCDPNIYPPAEPVPYLTFDEAAELAYFGAQVLHPQSMRPAREGDIPVRVKNSYNPNAPGTLITRTRDMSKAVLTSIVLKRNVTMLDIVSTRMLGQFGFLAKVFSIFEDLGISVDVVATSEVSISLTLDPSKLWSRELIQQELDHVVEELEKIAVVNLLQHRSIISLIGNVQRSSLILEKVFNVLRTNGVNVQMISQGASKVNISLIVNDDEAEQCVRSLHKTFFESNISEIN
;
A
#
# COMPACT_ATOMS: atom_id res chain seq x y z
N MET A 1 -24.30 -65.90 -37.99
CA MET A 1 -22.96 -66.43 -38.34
C MET A 1 -22.13 -66.47 -37.06
N ALA A 2 -21.54 -67.64 -36.77
CA ALA A 2 -20.42 -68.01 -35.87
C ALA A 2 -19.69 -66.88 -35.09
N THR A 3 -19.17 -67.01 -33.85
CA THR A 3 -18.77 -68.11 -32.93
C THR A 3 -18.32 -67.44 -31.60
N ALA A 4 -18.76 -67.85 -30.39
CA ALA A 4 -18.10 -68.78 -29.41
C ALA A 4 -16.64 -68.44 -29.01
N LEU A 5 -16.08 -68.62 -27.79
CA LEU A 5 -16.46 -68.88 -26.39
C LEU A 5 -15.12 -68.91 -25.57
N HIS A 6 -15.15 -68.49 -24.29
CA HIS A 6 -14.29 -68.85 -23.13
C HIS A 6 -12.74 -68.71 -23.10
N PHE A 7 -12.20 -68.17 -21.98
CA PHE A 7 -11.54 -68.96 -20.90
C PHE A 7 -11.23 -68.14 -19.61
N CYS A 8 -11.42 -68.78 -18.44
CA CYS A 8 -10.89 -68.46 -17.09
C CYS A 8 -9.35 -68.63 -17.03
N GLY A 9 -8.55 -68.22 -16.03
CA GLY A 9 -8.69 -67.60 -14.70
C GLY A 9 -7.34 -67.68 -13.95
N GLY A 10 -7.19 -67.03 -12.77
CA GLY A 10 -6.02 -67.21 -11.88
C GLY A 10 -5.84 -66.13 -10.79
N LYS A 11 -5.87 -66.55 -9.51
CA LYS A 11 -5.86 -65.78 -8.23
C LYS A 11 -4.47 -65.25 -7.83
N VAL A 12 -4.40 -64.31 -6.85
CA VAL A 12 -3.77 -64.46 -5.50
C VAL A 12 -3.99 -63.18 -4.62
N ALA A 13 -3.95 -63.38 -3.30
CA ALA A 13 -4.55 -62.65 -2.18
C ALA A 13 -3.77 -61.45 -1.57
N TYR A 14 -4.49 -60.70 -0.71
CA TYR A 14 -4.07 -59.62 0.21
C TYR A 14 -2.96 -60.00 1.22
N PRO A 15 -2.27 -59.00 1.78
CA PRO A 15 -2.22 -58.94 3.24
C PRO A 15 -2.46 -57.55 3.87
N VAL A 16 -3.14 -57.59 5.01
CA VAL A 16 -3.16 -56.63 6.11
C VAL A 16 -1.80 -56.67 6.82
N PHE A 17 -1.22 -55.54 7.27
CA PHE A 17 -0.37 -55.52 8.47
C PHE A 17 -0.24 -54.14 9.12
N THR A 18 -0.16 -54.22 10.43
CA THR A 18 -0.23 -53.26 11.54
C THR A 18 1.03 -52.41 11.75
N LYS A 19 0.85 -51.24 12.37
CA LYS A 19 1.89 -50.39 12.96
C LYS A 19 2.64 -51.15 14.08
N GLY A 20 3.98 -51.15 14.01
CA GLY A 20 4.87 -51.60 15.07
C GLY A 20 6.07 -50.65 15.21
N LEU A 21 6.38 -50.30 16.46
CA LEU A 21 7.53 -49.50 16.91
C LEU A 21 8.87 -50.07 16.42
N LEU A 22 9.93 -49.22 16.35
CA LEU A 22 11.21 -49.51 17.02
C LEU A 22 12.18 -48.31 17.06
N HIS A 23 12.87 -48.25 18.19
CA HIS A 23 14.03 -47.44 18.57
C HIS A 23 15.16 -47.36 17.53
N CYS A 24 15.90 -46.25 17.55
CA CYS A 24 17.34 -46.26 17.29
C CYS A 24 18.07 -45.22 18.18
N GLN A 25 19.05 -45.71 18.96
CA GLN A 25 20.02 -44.96 19.75
C GLN A 25 21.34 -44.79 18.96
N ALA A 26 21.96 -43.63 19.15
CA ALA A 26 23.38 -43.23 19.09
C ALA A 26 24.45 -44.09 18.37
N LEU A 27 25.39 -43.40 17.66
CA LEU A 27 26.83 -43.35 18.01
C LEU A 27 27.65 -42.39 17.08
N LEU A 28 28.51 -41.59 17.74
CA LEU A 28 29.89 -41.18 17.42
C LEU A 28 30.26 -40.21 16.26
N THR A 29 30.68 -39.01 16.69
CA THR A 29 31.92 -38.26 16.39
C THR A 29 32.49 -38.19 14.96
N GLN A 30 32.69 -36.94 14.48
CA GLN A 30 33.94 -36.52 13.83
C GLN A 30 34.20 -35.01 14.03
N ARG A 31 35.44 -34.70 14.44
CA ARG A 31 36.08 -33.37 14.52
C ARG A 31 36.39 -32.85 13.12
N ILE A 32 36.29 -31.53 12.90
CA ILE A 32 37.15 -30.80 11.96
C ILE A 32 37.57 -29.48 12.59
N ASP A 33 38.88 -29.22 12.50
CA ASP A 33 39.68 -28.16 13.09
C ASP A 33 39.51 -26.78 12.43
N PHE A 34 39.72 -25.71 13.18
CA PHE A 34 40.17 -24.42 12.62
C PHE A 34 41.47 -23.99 13.28
N ALA A 35 42.47 -23.81 12.41
CA ALA A 35 43.84 -23.43 12.71
C ALA A 35 43.95 -21.95 13.10
N ASN A 36 44.86 -21.71 14.03
CA ASN A 36 45.24 -20.41 14.57
C ASN A 36 46.55 -19.97 13.89
N ASN A 37 46.68 -18.71 13.48
CA ASN A 37 47.99 -18.12 13.17
C ASN A 37 47.99 -16.59 13.38
N GLY A 38 48.93 -16.11 14.22
CA GLY A 38 49.52 -14.77 14.14
C GLY A 38 49.07 -13.70 15.14
N ALA A 39 49.73 -13.62 16.30
CA ALA A 39 49.79 -12.45 17.21
C ALA A 39 50.91 -11.46 16.75
N PRO A 40 51.23 -10.29 17.38
CA PRO A 40 50.94 -9.84 18.77
C PRO A 40 50.42 -8.37 18.88
N ASN A 41 49.87 -7.85 20.00
CA ASN A 41 50.58 -7.54 21.25
C ASN A 41 49.64 -7.02 22.37
N SER A 42 50.10 -7.22 23.61
CA SER A 42 49.66 -6.66 24.92
C SER A 42 48.25 -7.06 25.39
N GLY A 43 48.01 -7.69 26.54
CA GLY A 43 48.85 -8.02 27.68
C GLY A 43 47.98 -7.85 28.92
N LEU A 44 47.56 -8.93 29.59
CA LEU A 44 47.22 -8.97 31.02
C LEU A 44 46.92 -10.41 31.43
N CYS A 45 47.70 -10.87 32.40
CA CYS A 45 47.74 -12.22 32.94
C CYS A 45 46.72 -12.34 34.08
N ALA A 46 45.92 -13.40 34.11
CA ALA A 46 45.24 -13.83 35.34
C ALA A 46 45.01 -15.35 35.32
N SER A 47 45.61 -16.02 36.31
CA SER A 47 45.64 -17.46 36.51
C SER A 47 44.28 -18.05 36.92
N VAL A 48 43.91 -19.18 36.31
CA VAL A 48 42.75 -20.00 36.69
C VAL A 48 43.14 -21.01 37.77
N LYS A 49 42.43 -21.02 38.90
CA LYS A 49 42.36 -22.17 39.82
C LYS A 49 40.92 -22.69 39.86
N PHE A 50 40.72 -23.92 39.41
CA PHE A 50 39.45 -24.64 39.52
C PHE A 50 39.36 -25.39 40.84
N SER A 51 38.27 -25.19 41.58
CA SER A 51 37.83 -26.08 42.66
C SER A 51 36.35 -26.39 42.50
N ARG A 52 36.03 -27.69 42.52
CA ARG A 52 34.68 -28.26 42.35
C ARG A 52 33.87 -28.10 43.64
N LYS A 53 32.71 -27.43 43.58
CA LYS A 53 31.40 -27.90 44.08
C LYS A 53 30.33 -26.78 44.00
N SER A 54 29.12 -27.21 43.63
CA SER A 54 27.84 -26.48 43.57
C SER A 54 27.70 -25.28 42.62
N ARG A 55 26.81 -25.46 41.63
CA ARG A 55 26.29 -24.46 40.71
C ARG A 55 25.27 -23.56 41.42
N VAL A 56 25.63 -22.31 41.69
CA VAL A 56 24.69 -21.18 41.76
C VAL A 56 25.42 -19.99 41.16
N LEU A 57 25.04 -19.58 39.94
CA LEU A 57 25.59 -18.38 39.32
C LEU A 57 24.57 -17.25 39.52
N ARG A 58 24.84 -16.44 40.53
CA ARG A 58 24.13 -15.19 40.84
C ARG A 58 24.67 -14.15 39.85
N VAL A 59 23.88 -13.76 38.86
CA VAL A 59 24.24 -12.67 37.95
C VAL A 59 23.88 -11.36 38.64
N SER A 60 24.86 -10.74 39.28
CA SER A 60 24.82 -9.31 39.62
C SER A 60 25.33 -8.55 38.39
N CYS A 61 24.45 -7.81 37.72
CA CYS A 61 24.85 -6.90 36.65
C CYS A 61 25.28 -5.58 37.30
N GLU A 62 26.58 -5.27 37.27
CA GLU A 62 27.04 -3.90 37.47
C GLU A 62 26.54 -3.06 36.29
N VAL A 63 25.71 -2.07 36.60
CA VAL A 63 25.25 -1.06 35.65
C VAL A 63 26.47 -0.29 35.16
N ARG A 64 27.01 -0.66 34.00
CA ARG A 64 27.74 0.29 33.19
C ARG A 64 26.71 1.27 32.65
N ARG A 65 26.84 2.53 33.07
CA ARG A 65 26.19 3.69 32.46
C ARG A 65 26.45 3.63 30.95
N SER A 66 25.45 3.22 30.20
CA SER A 66 25.30 3.71 28.83
C SER A 66 24.81 5.14 28.98
N ASP A 67 25.50 6.08 28.34
CA ASP A 67 25.06 7.47 28.26
C ASP A 67 23.70 7.52 27.57
N VAL A 68 22.67 7.54 28.40
CA VAL A 68 21.34 7.98 28.02
C VAL A 68 21.49 9.46 27.71
N LEU A 69 21.26 9.83 26.45
CA LEU A 69 20.97 11.21 26.07
C LEU A 69 19.70 11.63 26.82
N GLU A 70 19.89 12.12 28.04
CA GLU A 70 18.87 12.86 28.76
C GLU A 70 18.54 14.10 27.92
N ARG A 71 17.26 14.26 27.61
CA ARG A 71 16.68 15.51 27.11
C ARG A 71 17.08 16.61 28.08
N ASN A 72 18.07 17.42 27.70
CA ASN A 72 18.34 18.66 28.39
C ASN A 72 17.11 19.57 28.24
N LYS A 73 16.69 20.05 29.40
CA LYS A 73 15.67 21.07 29.58
C LYS A 73 15.97 22.26 28.70
N THR A 74 14.89 22.79 28.14
CA THR A 74 14.70 24.10 27.54
C THR A 74 15.69 25.14 28.07
N GLU A 75 16.77 25.36 27.32
CA GLU A 75 17.46 26.64 27.33
C GLU A 75 16.65 27.57 26.44
N TYR A 76 16.25 28.71 27.00
CA TYR A 76 15.60 29.78 26.26
C TYR A 76 16.61 30.32 25.24
N LEU A 77 16.53 29.79 24.02
CA LEU A 77 17.18 30.39 22.86
C LEU A 77 16.64 31.80 22.69
N SER A 78 17.55 32.75 22.46
CA SER A 78 17.17 34.12 22.12
C SER A 78 16.35 34.12 20.83
N ASP A 79 15.32 34.98 20.74
CA ASP A 79 14.37 35.00 19.61
C ASP A 79 15.06 35.10 18.23
N GLY A 80 16.27 35.66 18.15
CA GLY A 80 17.06 35.75 16.90
C GLY A 80 17.81 34.48 16.48
N GLU A 81 18.10 33.53 17.39
CA GLU A 81 18.73 32.25 17.05
C GLU A 81 17.70 31.18 16.66
N ALA A 82 16.50 31.24 17.26
CA ALA A 82 15.37 30.39 16.90
C ALA A 82 14.82 30.71 15.48
N GLU A 83 14.81 31.99 15.09
CA GLU A 83 14.43 32.41 13.72
C GLU A 83 15.47 31.94 12.67
N ALA A 84 16.76 31.98 12.99
CA ALA A 84 17.83 31.53 12.09
C ALA A 84 17.93 29.99 11.96
N GLU A 85 17.48 29.23 12.96
CA GLU A 85 17.31 27.77 12.88
C GLU A 85 16.03 27.38 12.12
N SER A 86 14.95 28.16 12.27
CA SER A 86 13.68 27.98 11.55
C SER A 86 13.85 28.10 10.03
N GLU A 87 14.66 29.04 9.54
CA GLU A 87 14.92 29.19 8.09
C GLU A 87 15.66 28.01 7.45
N LYS A 88 16.28 27.13 8.25
CA LYS A 88 17.13 26.03 7.79
C LYS A 88 16.48 24.66 7.84
N GLN A 89 15.25 24.52 8.31
CA GLN A 89 14.62 23.20 8.44
C GLN A 89 13.61 22.92 7.32
N LEU A 90 13.63 21.67 6.85
CA LEU A 90 12.59 21.14 5.97
C LEU A 90 11.26 21.12 6.76
N THR A 91 10.18 21.59 6.16
CA THR A 91 8.94 21.87 6.89
C THR A 91 7.88 20.79 6.72
N CYS A 92 7.74 20.26 5.50
CA CYS A 92 6.71 19.30 5.14
C CYS A 92 7.13 18.41 3.95
N VAL A 93 6.35 17.36 3.70
CA VAL A 93 6.43 16.59 2.45
C VAL A 93 5.21 16.90 1.60
N MET A 94 5.40 17.18 0.31
CA MET A 94 4.31 17.34 -0.65
C MET A 94 4.35 16.20 -1.67
N LYS A 95 3.31 15.38 -1.69
CA LYS A 95 3.19 14.29 -2.64
C LYS A 95 2.20 14.63 -3.76
N PHE A 96 2.62 14.41 -5.01
CA PHE A 96 1.79 14.59 -6.19
C PHE A 96 1.57 13.25 -6.92
N GLY A 97 0.31 12.98 -7.28
CA GLY A 97 -0.06 11.77 -8.03
C GLY A 97 0.22 11.90 -9.52
N GLY A 98 0.03 10.80 -10.26
CA GLY A 98 0.29 10.78 -11.71
C GLY A 98 -0.61 11.72 -12.51
N SER A 99 -1.86 11.94 -12.10
CA SER A 99 -2.76 12.92 -12.76
C SER A 99 -2.26 14.35 -12.63
N SER A 100 -1.63 14.69 -11.51
CA SER A 100 -0.99 16.00 -11.27
C SER A 100 0.27 16.23 -12.10
N LEU A 101 0.79 15.19 -12.75
CA LEU A 101 2.03 15.22 -13.54
C LEU A 101 1.82 14.72 -14.98
N ALA A 102 0.57 14.68 -15.43
CA ALA A 102 0.22 14.00 -16.68
C ALA A 102 0.70 14.70 -17.96
N SER A 103 1.07 15.98 -17.87
CA SER A 103 1.53 16.81 -18.99
C SER A 103 2.51 17.88 -18.49
N ALA A 104 3.18 18.56 -19.43
CA ALA A 104 4.01 19.72 -19.13
C ALA A 104 3.21 20.83 -18.43
N GLU A 105 1.99 21.10 -18.88
CA GLU A 105 1.08 22.09 -18.27
C GLU A 105 0.80 21.76 -16.79
N ARG A 106 0.44 20.51 -16.49
CA ARG A 106 0.22 20.08 -15.09
C ARG A 106 1.50 20.17 -14.26
N MET A 107 2.67 19.88 -14.83
CA MET A 107 3.95 20.11 -14.14
C MET A 107 4.21 21.60 -13.86
N LYS A 108 3.85 22.51 -14.78
CA LYS A 108 3.94 23.96 -14.56
C LYS A 108 3.06 24.38 -13.37
N GLU A 109 1.81 23.91 -13.34
CA GLU A 109 0.89 24.18 -12.23
C GLU A 109 1.41 23.66 -10.88
N VAL A 110 2.00 22.46 -10.86
CA VAL A 110 2.63 21.92 -9.64
C VAL A 110 3.84 22.76 -9.21
N ALA A 111 4.66 23.22 -10.14
CA ALA A 111 5.78 24.10 -9.83
C ALA A 111 5.31 25.44 -9.26
N ASP A 112 4.32 26.08 -9.89
CA ASP A 112 3.71 27.33 -9.42
C ASP A 112 3.14 27.18 -8.02
N LEU A 113 2.48 26.04 -7.75
CA LEU A 113 1.94 25.71 -6.43
C LEU A 113 3.04 25.57 -5.38
N ILE A 114 4.13 24.86 -5.67
CA ILE A 114 5.27 24.74 -4.74
C ILE A 114 5.86 26.12 -4.44
N LEU A 115 6.01 26.96 -5.46
CA LEU A 115 6.58 28.30 -5.33
C LEU A 115 5.62 29.32 -4.69
N SER A 116 4.31 29.04 -4.67
CA SER A 116 3.30 29.89 -4.02
C SER A 116 3.37 29.89 -2.49
N PHE A 117 4.14 28.97 -1.89
CA PHE A 117 4.40 28.90 -0.45
C PHE A 117 5.87 29.20 -0.14
N PRO A 118 6.31 30.47 -0.24
CA PRO A 118 7.73 30.85 -0.13
C PRO A 118 8.33 30.64 1.26
N ASP A 119 7.49 30.46 2.28
CA ASP A 119 7.92 30.18 3.66
C ASP A 119 8.02 28.67 3.94
N GLU A 120 7.49 27.82 3.05
CA GLU A 120 7.62 26.37 3.16
C GLU A 120 8.95 25.91 2.54
N ARG A 121 9.53 24.86 3.11
CA ARG A 121 10.73 24.18 2.61
C ARG A 121 10.38 22.71 2.37
N PRO A 122 9.63 22.40 1.29
CA PRO A 122 9.05 21.09 1.11
C PRO A 122 10.04 20.08 0.54
N ILE A 123 9.85 18.81 0.91
CA ILE A 123 10.34 17.65 0.17
C ILE A 123 9.24 17.22 -0.79
N ILE A 124 9.54 17.09 -2.08
CA ILE A 124 8.56 16.73 -3.09
C ILE A 124 8.68 15.24 -3.42
N VAL A 125 7.56 14.52 -3.37
CA VAL A 125 7.46 13.12 -3.77
C VAL A 125 6.58 13.00 -5.00
N LEU A 126 7.11 12.47 -6.10
CA LEU A 126 6.40 12.39 -7.37
C LEU A 126 6.15 10.95 -7.80
N SER A 127 4.91 10.70 -8.26
CA SER A 127 4.59 9.50 -9.03
C SER A 127 5.03 9.62 -10.50
N ALA A 128 4.92 8.52 -11.25
CA ALA A 128 5.12 8.52 -12.69
C ALA A 128 4.05 9.39 -13.39
N MET A 129 4.36 9.90 -14.57
CA MET A 129 3.46 10.77 -15.33
C MET A 129 2.20 10.03 -15.79
N GLY A 130 1.01 10.52 -15.43
CA GLY A 130 -0.27 10.00 -15.91
C GLY A 130 -0.42 8.48 -15.71
N LYS A 131 -0.61 7.76 -16.82
CA LYS A 131 -0.79 6.29 -16.84
C LYS A 131 0.48 5.50 -17.17
N THR A 132 1.66 6.14 -17.07
CA THR A 132 2.94 5.55 -17.50
C THR A 132 3.27 4.23 -16.81
N THR A 133 3.05 4.10 -15.50
CA THR A 133 3.27 2.85 -14.76
C THR A 133 2.46 1.69 -15.36
N ASN A 134 1.17 1.91 -15.66
CA ASN A 134 0.31 0.89 -16.27
C ASN A 134 0.78 0.54 -17.68
N LYS A 135 1.24 1.54 -18.44
CA LYS A 135 1.79 1.34 -19.78
C LYS A 135 3.11 0.56 -19.76
N LEU A 136 3.97 0.80 -18.78
CA LEU A 136 5.21 0.03 -18.57
C LEU A 136 4.89 -1.45 -18.29
N LEU A 137 3.94 -1.72 -17.41
CA LEU A 137 3.48 -3.08 -17.12
C LEU A 137 2.95 -3.80 -18.36
N LEU A 138 2.05 -3.15 -19.09
CA LEU A 138 1.49 -3.69 -20.34
C LEU A 138 2.57 -3.90 -21.41
N ALA A 139 3.55 -2.98 -21.52
CA ALA A 139 4.68 -3.14 -22.42
C ALA A 139 5.51 -4.38 -22.07
N GLY A 140 5.78 -4.61 -20.78
CA GLY A 140 6.47 -5.80 -20.29
C GLY A 140 5.72 -7.09 -20.62
N GLU A 141 4.40 -7.13 -20.37
CA GLU A 141 3.56 -8.28 -20.69
C GLU A 141 3.53 -8.58 -22.21
N LYS A 142 3.43 -7.55 -23.05
CA LYS A 142 3.49 -7.70 -24.51
C LYS A 142 4.87 -8.13 -25.00
N ALA A 143 5.94 -7.61 -24.39
CA ALA A 143 7.32 -7.93 -24.76
C ALA A 143 7.60 -9.43 -24.63
N VAL A 144 7.06 -10.09 -23.59
CA VAL A 144 7.19 -11.55 -23.41
C VAL A 144 6.78 -12.30 -24.68
N CYS A 145 5.70 -11.92 -25.36
CA CYS A 145 5.17 -12.68 -26.49
C CYS A 145 5.52 -12.11 -27.89
N CYS A 146 5.90 -10.83 -28.02
CA CYS A 146 6.00 -10.17 -29.34
C CYS A 146 7.21 -10.60 -30.20
N GLY A 147 8.29 -11.07 -29.57
CA GLY A 147 9.57 -11.34 -30.25
C GLY A 147 10.45 -10.09 -30.40
N VAL A 148 11.78 -10.30 -30.43
CA VAL A 148 12.78 -9.22 -30.30
C VAL A 148 12.66 -8.16 -31.40
N THR A 149 12.39 -8.55 -32.64
CA THR A 149 12.29 -7.63 -33.78
C THR A 149 11.07 -6.71 -33.72
N ASN A 150 10.08 -7.04 -32.88
CA ASN A 150 8.81 -6.33 -32.81
C ASN A 150 8.67 -5.47 -31.55
N VAL A 151 9.73 -5.37 -30.71
CA VAL A 151 9.68 -4.56 -29.48
C VAL A 151 9.45 -3.08 -29.78
N ASP A 152 10.07 -2.58 -30.86
CA ASP A 152 9.93 -1.18 -31.27
C ASP A 152 8.52 -0.87 -31.80
N ALA A 153 7.71 -1.90 -32.07
CA ALA A 153 6.30 -1.79 -32.48
C ALA A 153 5.32 -1.91 -31.30
N ILE A 154 5.79 -1.99 -30.05
CA ILE A 154 4.91 -2.00 -28.88
C ILE A 154 4.31 -0.59 -28.69
N ASP A 155 3.00 -0.46 -28.88
CA ASP A 155 2.27 0.81 -28.76
C ASP A 155 2.53 1.53 -27.43
N GLU A 156 2.61 0.78 -26.33
CA GLU A 156 2.87 1.33 -25.01
C GLU A 156 4.27 1.96 -24.89
N LEU A 157 5.29 1.38 -25.52
CA LEU A 157 6.64 1.95 -25.54
C LEU A 157 6.64 3.26 -26.33
N SER A 158 5.99 3.28 -27.49
CA SER A 158 5.84 4.48 -28.32
C SER A 158 5.12 5.59 -27.57
N PHE A 159 4.01 5.27 -26.88
CA PHE A 159 3.27 6.21 -26.04
C PHE A 159 4.16 6.80 -24.92
N ILE A 160 4.95 5.97 -24.23
CA ILE A 160 5.84 6.44 -23.17
C ILE A 160 6.90 7.38 -23.73
N LYS A 161 7.55 7.01 -24.84
CA LYS A 161 8.55 7.86 -25.50
C LYS A 161 7.96 9.20 -25.91
N GLU A 162 6.83 9.19 -26.63
CA GLU A 162 6.18 10.41 -27.11
C GLU A 162 5.80 11.33 -25.95
N LEU A 163 5.19 10.79 -24.88
CA LEU A 163 4.78 11.57 -23.72
C LEU A 163 5.95 12.32 -23.08
N HIS A 164 7.06 11.61 -22.82
CA HIS A 164 8.20 12.20 -22.12
C HIS A 164 8.99 13.16 -23.03
N LEU A 165 9.19 12.80 -24.31
CA LEU A 165 9.86 13.67 -25.29
C LEU A 165 9.09 14.97 -25.50
N ARG A 166 7.76 14.89 -25.70
CA ARG A 166 6.89 16.06 -25.82
C ARG A 166 6.95 16.93 -24.57
N THR A 167 6.90 16.32 -23.38
CA THR A 167 6.94 17.07 -22.13
C THR A 167 8.27 17.79 -21.93
N VAL A 168 9.38 17.14 -22.28
CA VAL A 168 10.70 17.77 -22.24
C VAL A 168 10.77 18.97 -23.18
N ASP A 169 10.25 18.84 -24.40
CA ASP A 169 10.19 19.92 -25.38
C ASP A 169 9.30 21.09 -24.91
N GLU A 170 8.10 20.82 -24.43
CA GLU A 170 7.14 21.83 -23.94
C GLU A 170 7.60 22.57 -22.66
N LEU A 171 8.42 21.92 -21.83
CA LEU A 171 9.10 22.55 -20.69
C LEU A 171 10.44 23.20 -21.11
N GLY A 172 10.94 22.85 -22.30
CA GLY A 172 12.23 23.21 -22.86
C GLY A 172 13.42 22.81 -21.98
N VAL A 173 13.37 21.63 -21.38
CA VAL A 173 14.51 21.06 -20.66
C VAL A 173 15.37 20.23 -21.61
N GLU A 174 16.60 19.90 -21.22
CA GLU A 174 17.51 19.14 -22.07
C GLU A 174 17.05 17.68 -22.27
N LEU A 175 16.97 17.21 -23.52
CA LEU A 175 16.59 15.82 -23.84
C LEU A 175 17.54 14.78 -23.22
N SER A 176 18.80 15.16 -23.01
CA SER A 176 19.83 14.31 -22.40
C SER A 176 19.45 13.82 -20.99
N ILE A 177 18.53 14.52 -20.30
CA ILE A 177 18.06 14.15 -18.95
C ILE A 177 17.35 12.78 -18.94
N ILE A 178 16.62 12.46 -20.02
CA ILE A 178 15.83 11.22 -20.11
C ILE A 178 16.30 10.26 -21.21
N ALA A 179 17.16 10.69 -22.12
CA ALA A 179 17.62 9.88 -23.26
C ALA A 179 18.14 8.50 -22.84
N ASN A 180 19.03 8.46 -21.85
CA ASN A 180 19.59 7.20 -21.34
C ASN A 180 18.52 6.27 -20.74
N HIS A 181 17.52 6.82 -20.06
CA HIS A 181 16.44 6.04 -19.45
C HIS A 181 15.51 5.44 -20.53
N LEU A 182 15.24 6.19 -21.60
CA LEU A 182 14.45 5.69 -22.72
C LEU A 182 15.18 4.59 -23.49
N GLU A 183 16.49 4.74 -23.71
CA GLU A 183 17.32 3.74 -24.36
C GLU A 183 17.41 2.47 -23.50
N GLU A 184 17.65 2.61 -22.20
CA GLU A 184 17.71 1.49 -21.28
C GLU A 184 16.36 0.76 -21.14
N LEU A 185 15.24 1.49 -21.12
CA LEU A 185 13.90 0.91 -21.15
C LEU A 185 13.68 0.05 -22.40
N GLU A 186 14.09 0.53 -23.57
CA GLU A 186 14.00 -0.22 -24.82
C GLU A 186 14.87 -1.47 -24.79
N GLN A 187 16.11 -1.36 -24.31
CA GLN A 187 17.02 -2.49 -24.14
C GLN A 187 16.45 -3.55 -23.18
N LEU A 188 15.84 -3.11 -22.07
CA LEU A 188 15.18 -4.00 -21.11
C LEU A 188 14.04 -4.77 -21.77
N LEU A 189 13.18 -4.11 -22.53
CA LEU A 189 12.07 -4.76 -23.24
C LEU A 189 12.58 -5.73 -24.31
N LYS A 190 13.68 -5.41 -25.01
CA LYS A 190 14.38 -6.33 -25.93
C LYS A 190 14.90 -7.56 -25.20
N GLY A 191 15.46 -7.39 -24.01
CA GLY A 191 15.88 -8.49 -23.13
C GLY A 191 14.71 -9.39 -22.72
N ILE A 192 13.60 -8.82 -22.26
CA ILE A 192 12.37 -9.55 -21.89
C ILE A 192 11.86 -10.34 -23.11
N ALA A 193 11.82 -9.71 -24.28
CA ALA A 193 11.33 -10.34 -25.50
C ALA A 193 12.21 -11.48 -26.01
N MET A 194 13.52 -11.41 -25.74
CA MET A 194 14.48 -12.47 -26.06
C MET A 194 14.35 -13.65 -25.11
N MET A 195 14.24 -13.38 -23.81
CA MET A 195 14.18 -14.40 -22.76
C MET A 195 12.81 -15.07 -22.64
N LYS A 196 11.73 -14.39 -23.07
CA LYS A 196 10.34 -14.83 -22.89
C LYS A 196 9.95 -14.96 -21.41
N GLU A 197 10.57 -14.17 -20.55
CA GLU A 197 10.37 -14.19 -19.10
C GLU A 197 10.27 -12.78 -18.54
N LEU A 198 9.29 -12.55 -17.65
CA LEU A 198 9.13 -11.32 -16.90
C LEU A 198 9.05 -11.66 -15.40
N THR A 199 10.20 -11.68 -14.73
CA THR A 199 10.26 -11.99 -13.30
C THR A 199 9.75 -10.81 -12.45
N PRO A 200 9.28 -11.03 -11.21
CA PRO A 200 8.91 -9.95 -10.28
C PRO A 200 10.01 -8.89 -10.11
N ARG A 201 11.28 -9.31 -10.05
CA ARG A 201 12.44 -8.42 -10.00
C ARG A 201 12.55 -7.54 -11.25
N THR A 202 12.40 -8.13 -12.43
CA THR A 202 12.43 -7.41 -13.70
C THR A 202 11.23 -6.45 -13.80
N LYS A 203 10.07 -6.84 -13.28
CA LYS A 203 8.86 -6.02 -13.24
C LYS A 203 9.06 -4.76 -12.39
N ASP A 204 9.65 -4.88 -11.21
CA ASP A 204 9.98 -3.73 -10.36
C ASP A 204 10.98 -2.79 -11.03
N TYR A 205 12.00 -3.35 -11.71
CA TYR A 205 12.92 -2.54 -12.49
C TYR A 205 12.22 -1.80 -13.63
N LEU A 206 11.38 -2.50 -14.39
CA LEU A 206 10.64 -1.95 -15.52
C LEU A 206 9.74 -0.77 -15.13
N VAL A 207 9.02 -0.87 -14.01
CA VAL A 207 8.13 0.23 -13.60
C VAL A 207 8.86 1.41 -12.95
N SER A 208 10.09 1.20 -12.47
CA SER A 208 10.90 2.27 -11.86
C SER A 208 11.17 3.44 -12.83
N PHE A 209 11.33 3.14 -14.13
CA PHE A 209 11.56 4.13 -15.18
C PHE A 209 10.54 5.28 -15.17
N GLY A 210 9.27 4.99 -14.82
CA GLY A 210 8.22 6.00 -14.81
C GLY A 210 8.49 7.14 -13.82
N GLU A 211 8.82 6.82 -12.56
CA GLU A 211 9.13 7.82 -11.54
C GLU A 211 10.53 8.41 -11.71
N CYS A 212 11.50 7.60 -12.17
CA CYS A 212 12.85 8.06 -12.46
C CYS A 212 12.86 9.18 -13.51
N MET A 213 12.10 9.03 -14.60
CA MET A 213 11.99 10.08 -15.63
C MET A 213 11.16 11.27 -15.14
N SER A 214 10.01 11.04 -14.50
CA SER A 214 9.12 12.09 -13.99
C SER A 214 9.86 13.07 -13.05
N THR A 215 10.58 12.53 -12.06
CA THR A 215 11.32 13.35 -11.08
C THR A 215 12.48 14.13 -11.70
N ARG A 216 13.18 13.54 -12.68
CA ARG A 216 14.28 14.19 -13.39
C ARG A 216 13.82 15.35 -14.27
N ILE A 217 12.74 15.14 -15.03
CA ILE A 217 12.11 16.20 -15.84
C ILE A 217 11.69 17.36 -14.93
N PHE A 218 11.00 17.04 -13.83
CA PHE A 218 10.48 18.06 -12.92
C PHE A 218 11.58 18.85 -12.20
N ALA A 219 12.61 18.17 -11.69
CA ALA A 219 13.75 18.84 -11.05
C ALA A 219 14.51 19.73 -12.03
N ALA A 220 14.71 19.30 -13.28
CA ALA A 220 15.34 20.11 -14.31
C ALA A 220 14.50 21.35 -14.67
N TYR A 221 13.17 21.18 -14.74
CA TYR A 221 12.26 22.29 -15.00
C TYR A 221 12.29 23.34 -13.88
N LEU A 222 12.26 22.92 -12.61
CA LEU A 222 12.42 23.84 -11.48
C LEU A 222 13.73 24.64 -11.56
N ASN A 223 14.85 23.97 -11.82
CA ASN A 223 16.14 24.65 -11.98
C ASN A 223 16.14 25.64 -13.15
N LYS A 224 15.49 25.30 -14.26
CA LYS A 224 15.35 26.19 -15.43
C LYS A 224 14.60 27.47 -15.10
N ILE A 225 13.57 27.41 -14.25
CA ILE A 225 12.80 28.59 -13.82
C ILE A 225 13.42 29.31 -12.61
N GLY A 226 14.64 28.94 -12.21
CA GLY A 226 15.41 29.59 -11.14
C GLY A 226 15.16 29.03 -9.74
N ALA A 227 14.33 27.99 -9.58
CA ALA A 227 14.10 27.31 -8.32
C ALA A 227 15.09 26.15 -8.15
N LYS A 228 16.06 26.32 -7.27
CA LYS A 228 17.10 25.30 -7.06
C LYS A 228 16.50 23.99 -6.53
N ALA A 229 16.61 22.92 -7.31
CA ALA A 229 16.04 21.62 -7.00
C ALA A 229 17.06 20.49 -7.24
N ARG A 230 16.98 19.42 -6.43
CA ARG A 230 17.83 18.23 -6.59
C ARG A 230 16.97 16.98 -6.66
N GLN A 231 17.16 16.19 -7.71
CA GLN A 231 16.49 14.91 -7.89
C GLN A 231 17.16 13.83 -7.03
N TYR A 232 16.34 12.94 -6.48
CA TYR A 232 16.78 11.77 -5.71
C TYR A 232 15.99 10.53 -6.10
N ASP A 233 16.72 9.46 -6.40
CA ASP A 233 16.15 8.13 -6.48
C ASP A 233 16.04 7.55 -5.06
N ALA A 234 14.83 7.17 -4.66
CA ALA A 234 14.56 6.64 -3.32
C ALA A 234 15.50 5.48 -2.96
N PHE A 235 15.74 4.59 -3.93
CA PHE A 235 16.62 3.43 -3.79
C PHE A 235 18.10 3.78 -3.56
N ASP A 236 18.54 5.00 -3.83
CA ASP A 236 19.94 5.44 -3.60
C ASP A 236 20.12 6.31 -2.35
N ILE A 237 19.04 6.84 -1.77
CA ILE A 237 19.12 7.75 -0.63
C ILE A 237 18.80 7.12 0.73
N GLY A 238 18.49 5.83 0.76
CA GLY A 238 18.26 5.10 2.01
C GLY A 238 16.87 4.52 2.18
N PHE A 239 16.05 4.40 1.13
CA PHE A 239 14.89 3.50 1.18
C PHE A 239 15.35 2.05 1.10
N ILE A 240 15.37 1.36 2.24
CA ILE A 240 15.82 -0.01 2.39
C ILE A 240 14.60 -0.90 2.62
N THR A 241 14.44 -1.94 1.82
CA THR A 241 13.27 -2.81 1.85
C THR A 241 13.64 -4.28 1.99
N THR A 242 12.64 -5.14 2.19
CA THR A 242 12.75 -6.57 1.91
C THR A 242 12.96 -6.81 0.41
N ASP A 243 13.31 -8.05 0.04
CA ASP A 243 13.51 -8.47 -1.34
C ASP A 243 12.23 -9.09 -1.96
N ASP A 244 11.07 -8.87 -1.33
CA ASP A 244 9.76 -9.32 -1.80
C ASP A 244 9.26 -8.37 -2.90
N PHE A 245 9.81 -8.52 -4.10
CA PHE A 245 9.48 -7.67 -5.25
C PHE A 245 7.96 -7.56 -5.48
N THR A 246 7.52 -6.44 -6.06
CA THR A 246 6.12 -6.02 -6.28
C THR A 246 5.35 -5.55 -5.04
N ASN A 247 5.82 -5.88 -3.82
CA ASN A 247 5.19 -5.47 -2.57
C ASN A 247 6.19 -5.47 -1.41
N ALA A 248 7.34 -4.83 -1.62
CA ALA A 248 8.44 -4.88 -0.65
C ALA A 248 8.11 -4.06 0.61
N ASP A 249 8.43 -4.60 1.78
CA ASP A 249 8.23 -3.90 3.05
C ASP A 249 9.43 -3.01 3.39
N ILE A 250 9.16 -1.81 3.89
CA ILE A 250 10.19 -0.87 4.35
C ILE A 250 10.79 -1.38 5.66
N LEU A 251 12.12 -1.48 5.72
CA LEU A 251 12.85 -1.85 6.92
C LEU A 251 13.15 -0.63 7.79
N GLU A 252 13.17 -0.82 9.12
CA GLU A 252 13.44 0.24 10.10
C GLU A 252 14.77 0.99 9.87
N ALA A 253 15.76 0.35 9.25
CA ALA A 253 17.02 0.99 8.87
C ALA A 253 16.85 2.18 7.90
N THR A 254 15.70 2.27 7.22
CA THR A 254 15.35 3.35 6.30
C THR A 254 15.28 4.72 6.98
N TYR A 255 14.66 4.81 8.16
CA TYR A 255 14.43 6.10 8.83
C TYR A 255 15.73 6.87 9.14
N PRO A 256 16.73 6.29 9.84
CA PRO A 256 17.98 6.99 10.10
C PRO A 256 18.82 7.22 8.83
N ALA A 257 18.76 6.32 7.84
CA ALA A 257 19.49 6.46 6.58
C ALA A 257 18.97 7.66 5.77
N LEU A 258 17.65 7.77 5.61
CA LEU A 258 17.00 8.89 4.92
C LEU A 258 17.24 10.20 5.63
N ALA A 259 17.06 10.24 6.95
CA ALA A 259 17.29 11.45 7.74
C ALA A 259 18.71 11.96 7.55
N LYS A 260 19.72 11.08 7.66
CA LYS A 260 21.12 11.43 7.46
C LYS A 260 21.39 11.98 6.05
N ARG A 261 20.85 11.33 5.01
CA ARG A 261 21.10 11.72 3.63
C ARG A 261 20.44 13.05 3.28
N LEU A 262 19.12 13.15 3.47
CA LEU A 262 18.35 14.34 3.07
C LEU A 262 18.72 15.56 3.90
N HIS A 263 18.88 15.40 5.22
CA HIS A 263 19.26 16.51 6.09
C HIS A 263 20.71 16.96 5.83
N GLY A 264 21.64 16.03 5.63
CA GLY A 264 23.04 16.36 5.33
C GLY A 264 23.18 17.11 4.00
N ASP A 265 22.50 16.64 2.97
CA ASP A 265 22.50 17.27 1.64
C ASP A 265 21.84 18.67 1.67
N TRP A 266 20.80 18.84 2.49
CA TRP A 266 20.12 20.12 2.69
C TRP A 266 20.99 21.14 3.44
N ILE A 267 21.70 20.74 4.50
CA ILE A 267 22.60 21.63 5.24
C ILE A 267 23.77 22.10 4.37
N ASN A 268 24.34 21.18 3.58
CA ASN A 268 25.53 21.47 2.77
C ASN A 268 25.22 22.36 1.57
N ASP A 269 24.13 22.07 0.87
CA ASP A 269 23.73 22.81 -0.32
C ASP A 269 22.20 22.77 -0.49
N PRO A 270 21.47 23.73 0.12
CA PRO A 270 20.02 23.77 0.12
C PRO A 270 19.45 23.75 -1.30
N ALA A 271 18.60 22.76 -1.57
CA ALA A 271 17.91 22.57 -2.83
C ALA A 271 16.62 21.78 -2.57
N ILE A 272 15.52 22.13 -3.23
CA ILE A 272 14.23 21.44 -3.09
C ILE A 272 14.42 19.96 -3.47
N PRO A 273 14.26 19.01 -2.53
CA PRO A 273 14.45 17.59 -2.84
C PRO A 273 13.26 17.05 -3.64
N ILE A 274 13.52 16.49 -4.82
CA ILE A 274 12.53 15.84 -5.69
C ILE A 274 12.78 14.34 -5.70
N VAL A 275 11.98 13.60 -4.93
CA VAL A 275 12.19 12.17 -4.63
C VAL A 275 11.22 11.31 -5.44
N THR A 276 11.69 10.18 -5.95
CA THR A 276 10.81 9.15 -6.54
C THR A 276 9.85 8.62 -5.48
N GLY A 277 8.60 8.39 -5.85
CA GLY A 277 7.58 7.76 -5.02
C GLY A 277 7.86 6.31 -4.64
N PHE A 278 7.13 5.36 -5.23
CA PHE A 278 6.97 3.98 -4.74
C PHE A 278 8.19 3.03 -4.86
N LEU A 279 9.42 3.55 -4.86
CA LEU A 279 10.64 2.78 -5.08
C LEU A 279 11.47 2.60 -3.80
N GLY A 280 12.25 1.51 -3.75
CA GLY A 280 13.20 1.21 -2.69
C GLY A 280 14.31 0.28 -3.16
N LYS A 281 15.19 -0.10 -2.24
CA LYS A 281 16.33 -1.00 -2.49
C LYS A 281 16.28 -2.22 -1.59
N GLY A 282 16.21 -3.39 -2.20
CA GLY A 282 16.20 -4.66 -1.50
C GLY A 282 17.48 -4.87 -0.69
N TRP A 283 17.33 -5.21 0.59
CA TRP A 283 18.43 -5.33 1.54
C TRP A 283 19.50 -6.35 1.12
N ARG A 284 19.10 -7.50 0.56
CA ARG A 284 20.05 -8.57 0.19
C ARG A 284 20.46 -8.48 -1.27
N SER A 285 19.50 -8.26 -2.16
CA SER A 285 19.76 -8.25 -3.60
C SER A 285 20.39 -6.95 -4.10
N CYS A 286 20.26 -5.87 -3.32
CA CYS A 286 20.58 -4.50 -3.75
C CYS A 286 19.82 -4.07 -5.02
N ALA A 287 18.78 -4.80 -5.43
CA ALA A 287 17.97 -4.49 -6.59
C ALA A 287 16.90 -3.44 -6.25
N ILE A 288 16.41 -2.76 -7.27
CA ILE A 288 15.27 -1.86 -7.15
C ILE A 288 14.03 -2.70 -6.85
N THR A 289 13.26 -2.24 -5.88
CA THR A 289 11.99 -2.84 -5.44
C THR A 289 10.88 -1.81 -5.51
N THR A 290 9.65 -2.27 -5.64
CA THR A 290 8.45 -1.41 -5.51
C THR A 290 7.74 -1.66 -4.18
N LEU A 291 7.16 -0.60 -3.63
CA LEU A 291 6.47 -0.60 -2.33
C LEU A 291 5.00 -1.06 -2.40
N GLY A 292 4.57 -1.60 -3.55
CA GLY A 292 3.20 -2.06 -3.76
C GLY A 292 2.14 -0.93 -3.76
N ARG A 293 0.94 -1.26 -3.28
CA ARG A 293 -0.25 -0.40 -3.38
C ARG A 293 -0.14 0.83 -2.49
N GLY A 294 -0.37 2.01 -3.08
CA GLY A 294 -0.21 3.28 -2.38
C GLY A 294 1.25 3.64 -2.09
N GLY A 295 2.21 3.04 -2.82
CA GLY A 295 3.63 3.16 -2.51
C GLY A 295 4.17 4.59 -2.54
N SER A 296 3.74 5.46 -3.47
CA SER A 296 4.21 6.86 -3.46
C SER A 296 3.70 7.64 -2.24
N ASP A 297 2.52 7.30 -1.72
CA ASP A 297 2.02 7.88 -0.46
C ASP A 297 2.84 7.34 0.72
N LEU A 298 3.22 6.05 0.69
CA LEU A 298 4.05 5.43 1.73
C LEU A 298 5.44 6.05 1.79
N THR A 299 6.02 6.40 0.65
CA THR A 299 7.28 7.16 0.57
C THR A 299 7.15 8.51 1.27
N ALA A 300 6.06 9.25 1.01
CA ALA A 300 5.84 10.54 1.63
C ALA A 300 5.70 10.46 3.16
N THR A 301 4.94 9.49 3.67
CA THR A 301 4.80 9.31 5.12
C THR A 301 6.07 8.77 5.77
N THR A 302 6.85 7.94 5.07
CA THR A 302 8.15 7.44 5.53
C THR A 302 9.15 8.58 5.69
N ILE A 303 9.24 9.47 4.69
CA ILE A 303 10.07 10.68 4.77
C ILE A 303 9.59 11.58 5.92
N GLY A 304 8.28 11.79 6.04
CA GLY A 304 7.68 12.54 7.15
C GLY A 304 8.15 12.02 8.51
N LYS A 305 8.02 10.71 8.75
CA LYS A 305 8.47 10.04 9.99
C LYS A 305 9.98 10.11 10.16
N ALA A 306 10.76 9.88 9.11
CA ALA A 306 12.23 9.87 9.17
C ALA A 306 12.81 11.23 9.62
N LEU A 307 12.25 12.33 9.12
CA LEU A 307 12.71 13.69 9.43
C LEU A 307 11.93 14.36 10.57
N GLY A 308 10.87 13.75 11.09
CA GLY A 308 10.03 14.33 12.15
C GLY A 308 9.33 15.62 11.70
N LEU A 309 8.83 15.64 10.47
CA LEU A 309 8.25 16.85 9.85
C LEU A 309 6.88 17.21 10.46
N ARG A 310 6.50 18.48 10.32
CA ARG A 310 5.26 19.04 10.91
C ARG A 310 4.00 18.41 10.33
N GLU A 311 3.95 18.22 9.02
CA GLU A 311 2.83 17.56 8.35
C GLU A 311 3.26 16.91 7.03
N ILE A 312 2.47 15.94 6.59
CA ILE A 312 2.60 15.29 5.27
C ILE A 312 1.41 15.72 4.42
N GLN A 313 1.65 16.30 3.26
CA GLN A 313 0.62 16.76 2.34
C GLN A 313 0.49 15.82 1.15
N VAL A 314 -0.74 15.39 0.86
CA VAL A 314 -1.08 14.63 -0.34
C VAL A 314 -1.97 15.50 -1.22
N TRP A 315 -1.45 15.87 -2.38
CA TRP A 315 -2.14 16.73 -3.33
C TRP A 315 -2.93 15.91 -4.35
N LYS A 316 -4.20 16.25 -4.49
CA LYS A 316 -5.20 15.59 -5.35
C LYS A 316 -5.94 16.63 -6.21
N ASP A 317 -6.98 16.17 -6.88
CA ASP A 317 -7.81 16.97 -7.79
C ASP A 317 -9.17 17.39 -7.15
N VAL A 318 -9.35 17.15 -5.85
CA VAL A 318 -10.55 17.47 -5.05
C VAL A 318 -10.19 18.09 -3.70
N ASP A 319 -11.12 18.83 -3.09
CA ASP A 319 -10.97 19.58 -1.82
C ASP A 319 -10.89 18.67 -0.58
N GLY A 320 -9.95 17.72 -0.59
CA GLY A 320 -9.73 16.75 0.49
C GLY A 320 -10.50 15.46 0.28
N VAL A 321 -10.96 14.87 1.38
CA VAL A 321 -11.84 13.71 1.42
C VAL A 321 -13.28 14.21 1.50
N LEU A 322 -14.16 13.62 0.70
CA LEU A 322 -15.54 14.07 0.56
C LEU A 322 -16.52 13.12 1.30
N THR A 323 -17.71 13.62 1.61
CA THR A 323 -18.80 12.84 2.24
C THR A 323 -19.30 11.68 1.38
N CYS A 324 -19.06 11.73 0.06
CA CYS A 324 -19.24 10.63 -0.88
C CYS A 324 -18.47 10.94 -2.18
N ASP A 325 -18.48 10.04 -3.16
CA ASP A 325 -17.89 10.30 -4.48
C ASP A 325 -18.70 11.40 -5.24
N PRO A 326 -18.09 12.53 -5.62
CA PRO A 326 -18.76 13.62 -6.32
C PRO A 326 -19.25 13.23 -7.72
N ASN A 327 -18.70 12.17 -8.33
CA ASN A 327 -19.18 11.63 -9.61
C ASN A 327 -20.51 10.89 -9.45
N ILE A 328 -20.79 10.35 -8.25
CA ILE A 328 -22.06 9.69 -7.94
C ILE A 328 -23.09 10.73 -7.49
N TYR A 329 -22.67 11.69 -6.66
CA TYR A 329 -23.54 12.72 -6.13
C TYR A 329 -22.81 14.08 -6.05
N PRO A 330 -23.12 15.03 -6.97
CA PRO A 330 -22.40 16.30 -7.06
C PRO A 330 -22.40 17.18 -5.80
N PRO A 331 -23.47 17.24 -4.98
CA PRO A 331 -23.48 17.98 -3.71
C PRO A 331 -22.59 17.39 -2.59
N ALA A 332 -21.59 16.58 -2.90
CA ALA A 332 -20.66 16.02 -1.91
C ALA A 332 -19.87 17.15 -1.22
N GLU A 333 -19.80 17.10 0.11
CA GLU A 333 -19.14 18.14 0.91
C GLU A 333 -17.74 17.69 1.37
N PRO A 334 -16.78 18.61 1.51
CA PRO A 334 -15.49 18.33 2.15
C PRO A 334 -15.63 17.92 3.61
N VAL A 335 -14.96 16.83 3.99
CA VAL A 335 -14.83 16.41 5.38
C VAL A 335 -13.56 17.03 5.96
N PRO A 336 -13.65 18.03 6.85
CA PRO A 336 -12.47 18.82 7.26
C PRO A 336 -11.49 18.05 8.13
N TYR A 337 -11.98 17.10 8.94
CA TYR A 337 -11.17 16.35 9.91
C TYR A 337 -11.52 14.87 9.87
N LEU A 338 -10.50 14.02 9.89
CA LEU A 338 -10.62 12.58 9.97
C LEU A 338 -9.65 12.03 11.02
N THR A 339 -10.01 10.90 11.62
CA THR A 339 -9.03 10.07 12.33
C THR A 339 -8.29 9.14 11.35
N PHE A 340 -7.09 8.67 11.73
CA PHE A 340 -6.38 7.64 10.94
C PHE A 340 -7.21 6.38 10.75
N ASP A 341 -8.01 5.98 11.75
CA ASP A 341 -8.88 4.81 11.66
C ASP A 341 -10.02 5.04 10.66
N GLU A 342 -10.67 6.22 10.67
CA GLU A 342 -11.67 6.58 9.65
C GLU A 342 -11.07 6.62 8.24
N ALA A 343 -9.90 7.24 8.08
CA ALA A 343 -9.23 7.33 6.80
C ALA A 343 -8.83 5.94 6.25
N ALA A 344 -8.39 5.02 7.12
CA ALA A 344 -8.04 3.67 6.73
C ALA A 344 -9.25 2.88 6.20
N GLU A 345 -10.39 2.97 6.90
CA GLU A 345 -11.63 2.31 6.45
C GLU A 345 -12.12 2.92 5.13
N LEU A 346 -12.10 4.26 4.98
CA LEU A 346 -12.47 4.94 3.75
C LEU A 346 -11.62 4.48 2.55
N ALA A 347 -10.30 4.46 2.72
CA ALA A 347 -9.37 4.10 1.65
C ALA A 347 -9.51 2.63 1.21
N TYR A 348 -9.82 1.73 2.16
CA TYR A 348 -9.99 0.32 1.87
C TYR A 348 -11.19 0.06 0.94
N PHE A 349 -12.33 0.72 1.19
CA PHE A 349 -13.55 0.56 0.38
C PHE A 349 -13.58 1.40 -0.90
N GLY A 350 -12.49 2.08 -1.24
CA GLY A 350 -12.34 2.74 -2.54
C GLY A 350 -12.55 4.25 -2.54
N ALA A 351 -12.68 4.90 -1.37
CA ALA A 351 -12.55 6.35 -1.33
C ALA A 351 -11.14 6.74 -1.81
N GLN A 352 -11.04 7.79 -2.63
CA GLN A 352 -9.77 8.30 -3.10
C GLN A 352 -9.01 9.01 -1.96
N VAL A 353 -8.51 8.25 -0.98
CA VAL A 353 -7.71 8.69 0.17
C VAL A 353 -6.34 7.99 0.10
N LEU A 354 -5.52 8.06 1.15
CA LEU A 354 -4.26 7.32 1.27
C LEU A 354 -4.53 5.86 1.60
N HIS A 355 -3.79 4.94 0.98
CA HIS A 355 -3.84 3.52 1.33
C HIS A 355 -3.57 3.26 2.83
N PRO A 356 -4.23 2.30 3.50
CA PRO A 356 -4.00 2.05 4.93
C PRO A 356 -2.53 1.76 5.27
N GLN A 357 -1.83 1.03 4.39
CA GLN A 357 -0.41 0.72 4.58
C GLN A 357 0.48 1.97 4.54
N SER A 358 0.13 2.97 3.72
CA SER A 358 0.88 4.22 3.61
C SER A 358 0.68 5.14 4.81
N MET A 359 -0.41 5.00 5.57
CA MET A 359 -0.63 5.81 6.78
C MET A 359 0.14 5.29 8.00
N ARG A 360 0.68 4.07 7.99
CA ARG A 360 1.37 3.48 9.16
C ARG A 360 2.51 4.37 9.69
N PRO A 361 3.46 4.86 8.87
CA PRO A 361 4.54 5.70 9.37
C PRO A 361 4.03 7.01 9.99
N ALA A 362 3.02 7.62 9.39
CA ALA A 362 2.41 8.85 9.91
C ALA A 362 1.71 8.60 11.26
N ARG A 363 0.97 7.49 11.39
CA ARG A 363 0.31 7.09 12.64
C ARG A 363 1.31 6.82 13.76
N GLU A 364 2.38 6.09 13.46
CA GLU A 364 3.43 5.77 14.43
C GLU A 364 4.24 6.99 14.86
N GLY A 365 4.55 7.89 13.91
CA GLY A 365 5.23 9.16 14.17
C GLY A 365 4.32 10.25 14.75
N ASP A 366 3.02 10.00 14.85
CA ASP A 366 1.98 10.98 15.20
C ASP A 366 2.01 12.26 14.34
N ILE A 367 2.30 12.09 13.04
CA ILE A 367 2.44 13.20 12.09
C ILE A 367 1.12 13.36 11.33
N PRO A 368 0.48 14.53 11.39
CA PRO A 368 -0.74 14.78 10.64
C PRO A 368 -0.55 14.62 9.13
N VAL A 369 -1.56 14.03 8.48
CA VAL A 369 -1.62 13.94 7.02
C VAL A 369 -2.70 14.88 6.52
N ARG A 370 -2.39 15.73 5.54
CA ARG A 370 -3.34 16.66 4.94
C ARG A 370 -3.60 16.30 3.48
N VAL A 371 -4.86 16.08 3.12
CA VAL A 371 -5.28 15.90 1.72
C VAL A 371 -5.71 17.25 1.16
N LYS A 372 -5.03 17.76 0.14
CA LYS A 372 -5.26 19.08 -0.48
C LYS A 372 -5.64 18.97 -1.95
N ASN A 373 -6.25 20.04 -2.47
CA ASN A 373 -6.58 20.16 -3.90
C ASN A 373 -5.54 21.01 -4.63
N SER A 374 -4.96 20.48 -5.70
CA SER A 374 -4.04 21.21 -6.57
C SER A 374 -4.73 22.35 -7.35
N TYR A 375 -6.02 22.24 -7.65
CA TYR A 375 -6.80 23.29 -8.31
C TYR A 375 -7.35 24.36 -7.36
N ASN A 376 -7.34 24.08 -6.04
CA ASN A 376 -7.79 25.01 -5.01
C ASN A 376 -6.81 25.00 -3.81
N PRO A 377 -5.58 25.55 -3.97
CA PRO A 377 -4.51 25.40 -2.97
C PRO A 377 -4.79 26.06 -1.62
N ASN A 378 -5.70 27.04 -1.61
CA ASN A 378 -6.12 27.79 -0.44
C ASN A 378 -7.20 27.09 0.38
N ALA A 379 -7.85 26.05 -0.16
CA ALA A 379 -8.77 25.22 0.63
C ALA A 379 -8.02 24.55 1.80
N PRO A 380 -8.66 24.43 2.97
CA PRO A 380 -8.05 23.76 4.12
C PRO A 380 -7.78 22.27 3.85
N GLY A 381 -8.56 21.68 2.94
CA GLY A 381 -8.58 20.26 2.65
C GLY A 381 -9.08 19.43 3.82
N THR A 382 -8.58 18.20 3.93
CA THR A 382 -8.89 17.29 5.04
C THR A 382 -7.64 17.04 5.87
N LEU A 383 -7.72 17.27 7.17
CA LEU A 383 -6.65 16.94 8.12
C LEU A 383 -6.94 15.60 8.80
N ILE A 384 -6.02 14.66 8.65
CA ILE A 384 -6.08 13.31 9.23
C ILE A 384 -5.13 13.26 10.43
N THR A 385 -5.67 12.99 11.62
CA THR A 385 -4.94 12.95 12.89
C THR A 385 -5.25 11.68 13.68
N ARG A 386 -4.62 11.51 14.85
CA ARG A 386 -4.94 10.39 15.76
C ARG A 386 -6.35 10.50 16.35
N THR A 387 -6.75 11.71 16.73
CA THR A 387 -8.05 11.99 17.34
C THR A 387 -8.62 13.29 16.82
N ARG A 388 -9.95 13.41 16.83
CA ARG A 388 -10.69 14.64 16.51
C ARG A 388 -11.91 14.76 17.41
N ASP A 389 -12.54 15.92 17.43
CA ASP A 389 -13.82 16.09 18.13
C ASP A 389 -14.92 15.27 17.43
N MET A 390 -15.54 14.37 18.20
CA MET A 390 -16.64 13.49 17.76
C MET A 390 -18.01 13.95 18.28
N SER A 391 -18.08 15.04 19.05
CA SER A 391 -19.30 15.51 19.72
C SER A 391 -20.47 15.75 18.77
N LYS A 392 -20.19 16.32 17.58
CA LYS A 392 -21.17 16.61 16.53
C LYS A 392 -21.22 15.56 15.41
N ALA A 393 -20.29 14.63 15.38
CA ALA A 393 -20.16 13.66 14.30
C ALA A 393 -21.19 12.52 14.43
N VAL A 394 -22.00 12.32 13.40
CA VAL A 394 -22.89 11.16 13.25
C VAL A 394 -22.34 10.25 12.17
N LEU A 395 -22.48 10.66 10.91
CA LEU A 395 -21.89 9.99 9.75
C LEU A 395 -20.81 10.89 9.16
N THR A 396 -19.70 10.31 8.76
CA THR A 396 -18.53 11.00 8.23
C THR A 396 -18.52 10.95 6.71
N SER A 397 -18.72 9.77 6.12
CA SER A 397 -18.74 9.60 4.65
C SER A 397 -19.38 8.27 4.23
N ILE A 398 -19.84 8.21 2.99
CA ILE A 398 -20.49 7.08 2.32
C ILE A 398 -19.62 6.67 1.13
N VAL A 399 -19.18 5.43 1.11
CA VAL A 399 -18.33 4.87 0.04
C VAL A 399 -19.09 3.79 -0.70
N LEU A 400 -18.94 3.76 -2.02
CA LEU A 400 -19.53 2.74 -2.89
C LEU A 400 -18.43 1.95 -3.61
N LYS A 401 -18.40 0.63 -3.40
CA LYS A 401 -17.58 -0.30 -4.19
C LYS A 401 -18.51 -1.12 -5.09
N ARG A 402 -18.34 -1.00 -6.40
CA ARG A 402 -19.19 -1.64 -7.41
C ARG A 402 -18.61 -2.96 -7.91
N ASN A 403 -19.44 -3.74 -8.61
CA ASN A 403 -19.03 -4.93 -9.34
C ASN A 403 -18.26 -5.92 -8.45
N VAL A 404 -18.79 -6.11 -7.25
CA VAL A 404 -18.28 -7.04 -6.25
C VAL A 404 -18.94 -8.39 -6.47
N THR A 405 -18.15 -9.46 -6.40
CA THR A 405 -18.66 -10.83 -6.40
C THR A 405 -18.88 -11.26 -4.96
N MET A 406 -20.10 -11.74 -4.67
CA MET A 406 -20.48 -12.29 -3.37
C MET A 406 -20.61 -13.82 -3.47
N LEU A 407 -20.05 -14.55 -2.51
CA LEU A 407 -20.26 -15.99 -2.35
C LEU A 407 -21.02 -16.25 -1.05
N ASP A 408 -22.00 -17.13 -1.11
CA ASP A 408 -22.69 -17.68 0.06
C ASP A 408 -22.40 -19.18 0.16
N ILE A 409 -21.79 -19.58 1.28
CA ILE A 409 -21.28 -20.92 1.54
C ILE A 409 -22.10 -21.52 2.67
N VAL A 410 -22.98 -22.46 2.35
CA VAL A 410 -23.93 -23.06 3.31
C VAL A 410 -23.53 -24.49 3.61
N SER A 411 -23.33 -24.81 4.90
CA SER A 411 -23.05 -26.16 5.36
C SER A 411 -23.56 -26.39 6.78
N THR A 412 -24.46 -27.36 6.95
CA THR A 412 -24.92 -27.79 8.28
C THR A 412 -23.79 -28.39 9.13
N ARG A 413 -22.68 -28.76 8.50
CA ARG A 413 -21.46 -29.24 9.17
C ARG A 413 -20.70 -28.12 9.89
N MET A 414 -21.07 -26.85 9.70
CA MET A 414 -20.47 -25.72 10.43
C MET A 414 -20.93 -25.68 11.89
N LEU A 415 -22.14 -26.16 12.18
CA LEU A 415 -22.70 -26.18 13.53
C LEU A 415 -21.86 -27.04 14.49
N GLY A 416 -21.27 -26.40 15.50
CA GLY A 416 -20.52 -27.07 16.56
C GLY A 416 -19.19 -27.71 16.14
N GLN A 417 -18.74 -27.48 14.90
CA GLN A 417 -17.46 -27.98 14.39
C GLN A 417 -16.41 -26.86 14.38
N PHE A 418 -15.20 -27.18 14.86
CA PHE A 418 -14.05 -26.29 14.71
C PHE A 418 -13.37 -26.55 13.36
N GLY A 419 -12.73 -25.51 12.80
CA GLY A 419 -11.89 -25.64 11.61
C GLY A 419 -12.61 -25.49 10.26
N PHE A 420 -13.94 -25.38 10.22
CA PHE A 420 -14.67 -25.12 8.96
C PHE A 420 -14.26 -23.78 8.33
N LEU A 421 -14.23 -22.69 9.12
CA LEU A 421 -13.74 -21.38 8.67
C LEU A 421 -12.29 -21.44 8.18
N ALA A 422 -11.41 -22.11 8.92
CA ALA A 422 -10.00 -22.25 8.53
C ALA A 422 -9.87 -22.98 7.19
N LYS A 423 -10.68 -24.01 6.95
CA LYS A 423 -10.69 -24.75 5.69
C LYS A 423 -11.20 -23.89 4.52
N VAL A 424 -12.24 -23.10 4.72
CA VAL A 424 -12.76 -22.17 3.71
C VAL A 424 -11.68 -21.15 3.33
N PHE A 425 -11.05 -20.50 4.30
CA PHE A 425 -10.02 -19.49 4.02
C PHE A 425 -8.72 -20.08 3.46
N SER A 426 -8.36 -21.32 3.80
CA SER A 426 -7.24 -22.03 3.18
C SER A 426 -7.41 -22.20 1.67
N ILE A 427 -8.64 -22.46 1.19
CA ILE A 427 -8.90 -22.59 -0.25
C ILE A 427 -8.65 -21.24 -0.96
N PHE A 428 -9.07 -20.13 -0.36
CA PHE A 428 -8.81 -18.80 -0.92
C PHE A 428 -7.31 -18.45 -0.91
N GLU A 429 -6.59 -18.82 0.14
CA GLU A 429 -5.14 -18.65 0.26
C GLU A 429 -4.39 -19.44 -0.83
N ASP A 430 -4.72 -20.73 -1.00
CA ASP A 430 -4.10 -21.62 -1.99
C ASP A 430 -4.32 -21.11 -3.43
N LEU A 431 -5.45 -20.46 -3.68
CA LEU A 431 -5.81 -19.87 -4.97
C LEU A 431 -5.32 -18.42 -5.15
N GLY A 432 -4.74 -17.82 -4.11
CA GLY A 432 -4.25 -16.44 -4.13
C GLY A 432 -5.36 -15.42 -4.33
N ILE A 433 -6.53 -15.63 -3.73
CA ILE A 433 -7.71 -14.77 -3.84
C ILE A 433 -7.93 -14.04 -2.51
N SER A 434 -7.97 -12.72 -2.56
CA SER A 434 -8.25 -11.89 -1.39
C SER A 434 -9.76 -11.79 -1.14
N VAL A 435 -10.16 -12.02 0.10
CA VAL A 435 -11.52 -11.80 0.59
C VAL A 435 -11.59 -10.40 1.21
N ASP A 436 -12.72 -9.72 1.02
CA ASP A 436 -12.98 -8.35 1.46
C ASP A 436 -13.89 -8.34 2.71
N VAL A 437 -15.20 -8.52 2.54
CA VAL A 437 -16.18 -8.48 3.63
C VAL A 437 -16.62 -9.90 3.98
N VAL A 438 -16.80 -10.16 5.28
CA VAL A 438 -17.26 -11.45 5.82
C VAL A 438 -18.47 -11.25 6.73
N ALA A 439 -19.44 -12.15 6.63
CA ALA A 439 -20.55 -12.29 7.55
C ALA A 439 -20.86 -13.78 7.75
N THR A 440 -21.31 -14.15 8.95
CA THR A 440 -21.55 -15.56 9.31
C THR A 440 -22.92 -15.70 9.95
N SER A 441 -23.61 -16.79 9.62
CA SER A 441 -24.71 -17.34 10.41
C SER A 441 -24.25 -18.61 11.14
N GLU A 442 -25.18 -19.35 11.76
CA GLU A 442 -24.89 -20.63 12.40
C GLU A 442 -24.48 -21.73 11.40
N VAL A 443 -24.95 -21.65 10.15
CA VAL A 443 -24.77 -22.68 9.11
C VAL A 443 -24.23 -22.14 7.79
N SER A 444 -23.97 -20.84 7.68
CA SER A 444 -23.48 -20.24 6.45
C SER A 444 -22.44 -19.15 6.68
N ILE A 445 -21.64 -18.92 5.64
CA ILE A 445 -20.67 -17.83 5.56
C ILE A 445 -20.93 -17.11 4.25
N SER A 446 -21.16 -15.81 4.32
CA SER A 446 -21.25 -14.94 3.14
C SER A 446 -19.98 -14.09 3.06
N LEU A 447 -19.39 -14.03 1.87
CA LEU A 447 -18.10 -13.41 1.61
C LEU A 447 -18.19 -12.52 0.37
N THR A 448 -17.46 -11.42 0.33
CA THR A 448 -17.19 -10.68 -0.89
C THR A 448 -15.73 -10.81 -1.31
N LEU A 449 -15.49 -10.85 -2.62
CA LEU A 449 -14.14 -10.96 -3.17
C LEU A 449 -13.62 -9.58 -3.57
N ASP A 450 -12.32 -9.37 -3.38
CA ASP A 450 -11.66 -8.19 -3.94
C ASP A 450 -11.34 -8.46 -5.43
N PRO A 451 -11.95 -7.74 -6.39
CA PRO A 451 -11.67 -7.94 -7.80
C PRO A 451 -10.23 -7.57 -8.17
N SER A 452 -9.52 -6.81 -7.32
CA SER A 452 -8.10 -6.54 -7.52
C SER A 452 -7.21 -7.61 -6.89
N LYS A 453 -6.66 -8.50 -7.73
CA LYS A 453 -5.27 -8.90 -7.49
C LYS A 453 -4.42 -7.63 -7.45
N LEU A 454 -3.31 -7.63 -6.71
CA LEU A 454 -2.36 -6.50 -6.54
C LEU A 454 -2.03 -5.71 -7.83
N TRP A 455 -2.29 -6.29 -9.00
CA TRP A 455 -2.16 -5.67 -10.31
C TRP A 455 -3.39 -5.94 -11.18
N SER A 456 -4.44 -5.14 -11.01
CA SER A 456 -5.35 -4.66 -12.07
C SER A 456 -5.84 -5.68 -13.11
N ARG A 457 -6.24 -6.88 -12.69
CA ARG A 457 -7.07 -7.77 -13.49
C ARG A 457 -8.24 -8.23 -12.63
N GLU A 458 -9.44 -8.01 -13.14
CA GLU A 458 -10.65 -8.63 -12.58
C GLU A 458 -10.44 -10.15 -12.56
N LEU A 459 -10.98 -10.82 -11.54
CA LEU A 459 -11.01 -12.27 -11.50
C LEU A 459 -11.71 -12.77 -12.76
N ILE A 460 -11.02 -13.59 -13.55
CA ILE A 460 -11.62 -14.15 -14.76
C ILE A 460 -12.60 -15.26 -14.37
N GLN A 461 -13.61 -15.51 -15.21
CA GLN A 461 -14.64 -16.51 -14.92
C GLN A 461 -14.06 -17.88 -14.53
N GLN A 462 -12.95 -18.29 -15.16
CA GLN A 462 -12.24 -19.53 -14.84
C GLN A 462 -11.74 -19.61 -13.39
N GLU A 463 -11.27 -18.50 -12.82
CA GLU A 463 -10.81 -18.46 -11.42
C GLU A 463 -12.00 -18.59 -10.45
N LEU A 464 -13.12 -17.94 -10.79
CA LEU A 464 -14.35 -18.03 -10.01
C LEU A 464 -14.93 -19.45 -10.05
N ASP A 465 -14.99 -20.06 -11.22
CA ASP A 465 -15.47 -21.44 -11.39
C ASP A 465 -14.63 -22.40 -10.56
N HIS A 466 -13.30 -22.23 -10.59
CA HIS A 466 -12.40 -23.09 -9.82
C HIS A 466 -12.55 -22.94 -8.30
N VAL A 467 -12.77 -21.72 -7.79
CA VAL A 467 -13.09 -21.49 -6.38
C VAL A 467 -14.38 -22.20 -5.98
N VAL A 468 -15.42 -22.09 -6.81
CA VAL A 468 -16.72 -22.72 -6.56
C VAL A 468 -16.56 -24.24 -6.52
N GLU A 469 -15.87 -24.84 -7.49
CA GLU A 469 -15.59 -26.29 -7.52
C GLU A 469 -14.87 -26.79 -6.26
N GLU A 470 -13.87 -26.07 -5.76
CA GLU A 470 -13.15 -26.45 -4.53
C GLU A 470 -14.02 -26.31 -3.28
N LEU A 471 -14.83 -25.26 -3.18
CA LEU A 471 -15.73 -25.02 -2.05
C LEU A 471 -16.93 -26.00 -2.04
N GLU A 472 -17.44 -26.40 -3.20
CA GLU A 472 -18.54 -27.36 -3.33
C GLU A 472 -18.20 -28.75 -2.78
N LYS A 473 -16.91 -29.08 -2.62
CA LYS A 473 -16.46 -30.31 -1.95
C LYS A 473 -16.84 -30.36 -0.47
N ILE A 474 -17.13 -29.21 0.15
CA ILE A 474 -17.37 -29.08 1.59
C ILE A 474 -18.67 -28.39 1.98
N ALA A 475 -19.33 -27.71 1.03
CA ALA A 475 -20.52 -26.90 1.27
C ALA A 475 -21.38 -26.78 0.00
N VAL A 476 -22.57 -26.21 0.13
CA VAL A 476 -23.34 -25.69 -1.01
C VAL A 476 -22.92 -24.24 -1.24
N VAL A 477 -22.61 -23.87 -2.47
CA VAL A 477 -22.05 -22.55 -2.80
C VAL A 477 -22.98 -21.83 -3.76
N ASN A 478 -23.36 -20.60 -3.43
CA ASN A 478 -24.07 -19.71 -4.33
C ASN A 478 -23.16 -18.53 -4.69
N LEU A 479 -22.88 -18.36 -5.98
CA LEU A 479 -22.10 -17.24 -6.51
C LEU A 479 -23.04 -16.17 -7.07
N LEU A 480 -22.90 -14.95 -6.57
CA LEU A 480 -23.74 -13.79 -6.93
C LEU A 480 -22.84 -12.65 -7.42
N GLN A 481 -22.85 -12.40 -8.72
CA GLN A 481 -22.17 -11.27 -9.36
C GLN A 481 -23.05 -10.02 -9.37
N HIS A 482 -22.47 -8.89 -9.78
CA HIS A 482 -23.16 -7.60 -9.90
C HIS A 482 -23.77 -7.13 -8.58
N ARG A 483 -22.93 -7.13 -7.53
CA ARG A 483 -23.27 -6.60 -6.22
C ARG A 483 -22.41 -5.39 -5.90
N SER A 484 -22.95 -4.52 -5.06
CA SER A 484 -22.28 -3.32 -4.59
C SER A 484 -22.18 -3.34 -3.07
N ILE A 485 -21.05 -2.88 -2.55
CA ILE A 485 -20.87 -2.60 -1.12
C ILE A 485 -21.07 -1.10 -0.92
N ILE A 486 -22.03 -0.74 -0.07
CA ILE A 486 -22.18 0.60 0.50
C ILE A 486 -21.57 0.57 1.90
N SER A 487 -20.45 1.27 2.07
CA SER A 487 -19.77 1.40 3.36
C SER A 487 -20.06 2.76 3.97
N LEU A 488 -20.54 2.73 5.22
CA LEU A 488 -20.89 3.89 6.01
C LEU A 488 -19.81 4.09 7.07
N ILE A 489 -19.05 5.17 6.94
CA ILE A 489 -18.03 5.54 7.91
C ILE A 489 -18.60 6.60 8.82
N GLY A 490 -18.64 6.32 10.13
CA GLY A 490 -19.26 7.23 11.08
C GLY A 490 -18.87 6.97 12.54
N ASN A 491 -19.52 7.72 13.42
CA ASN A 491 -19.30 7.62 14.85
C ASN A 491 -19.94 6.34 15.39
N VAL A 492 -19.11 5.36 15.75
CA VAL A 492 -19.55 4.07 16.31
C VAL A 492 -20.41 4.22 17.57
N GLN A 493 -20.24 5.30 18.34
CA GLN A 493 -21.06 5.58 19.54
C GLN A 493 -22.52 5.92 19.19
N ARG A 494 -22.79 6.30 17.94
CA ARG A 494 -24.14 6.60 17.42
C ARG A 494 -24.62 5.54 16.42
N SER A 495 -24.06 4.33 16.47
CA SER A 495 -24.35 3.26 15.51
C SER A 495 -25.83 2.94 15.38
N SER A 496 -26.58 2.84 16.48
CA SER A 496 -28.02 2.55 16.44
C SER A 496 -28.81 3.60 15.65
N LEU A 497 -28.51 4.89 15.86
CA LEU A 497 -29.13 6.00 15.12
C LEU A 497 -28.78 5.94 13.63
N ILE A 498 -27.52 5.62 13.30
CA ILE A 498 -27.08 5.47 11.92
C ILE A 498 -27.86 4.34 11.25
N LEU A 499 -27.92 3.16 11.87
CA LEU A 499 -28.62 1.99 11.33
C LEU A 499 -30.12 2.24 11.16
N GLU A 500 -30.78 2.86 12.14
CA GLU A 500 -32.20 3.22 12.04
C GLU A 500 -32.47 4.07 10.80
N LYS A 501 -31.73 5.18 10.64
CA LYS A 501 -31.89 6.08 9.50
C LYS A 501 -31.61 5.37 8.17
N VAL A 502 -30.54 4.58 8.12
CA VAL A 502 -30.15 3.84 6.91
C VAL A 502 -31.26 2.88 6.49
N PHE A 503 -31.73 2.01 7.39
CA PHE A 503 -32.76 1.04 7.05
C PHE A 503 -34.11 1.70 6.74
N ASN A 504 -34.43 2.85 7.33
CA ASN A 504 -35.61 3.61 6.96
C ASN A 504 -35.53 4.14 5.50
N VAL A 505 -34.38 4.67 5.10
CA VAL A 505 -34.13 5.12 3.72
C VAL A 505 -34.20 3.94 2.74
N LEU A 506 -33.53 2.84 3.05
CA LEU A 506 -33.52 1.65 2.19
C LEU A 506 -34.93 1.05 2.04
N ARG A 507 -35.70 0.97 3.13
CA ARG A 507 -37.10 0.54 3.10
C ARG A 507 -37.96 1.44 2.22
N THR A 508 -37.80 2.76 2.35
CA THR A 508 -38.57 3.74 1.56
C THR A 508 -38.29 3.60 0.06
N ASN A 509 -37.06 3.25 -0.29
CA ASN A 509 -36.64 3.01 -1.67
C ASN A 509 -36.94 1.58 -2.17
N GLY A 510 -37.48 0.69 -1.33
CA GLY A 510 -37.74 -0.71 -1.69
C GLY A 510 -36.48 -1.56 -1.88
N VAL A 511 -35.37 -1.16 -1.27
CA VAL A 511 -34.05 -1.80 -1.43
C VAL A 511 -33.89 -2.91 -0.40
N ASN A 512 -33.47 -4.09 -0.86
CA ASN A 512 -33.20 -5.25 -0.01
C ASN A 512 -31.70 -5.40 0.24
N VAL A 513 -31.29 -5.25 1.50
CA VAL A 513 -29.91 -5.53 1.92
C VAL A 513 -29.71 -7.04 1.97
N GLN A 514 -28.69 -7.53 1.26
CA GLN A 514 -28.40 -8.96 1.14
C GLN A 514 -27.43 -9.46 2.20
N MET A 515 -26.50 -8.59 2.62
CA MET A 515 -25.50 -8.90 3.63
C MET A 515 -25.15 -7.62 4.39
N ILE A 516 -24.91 -7.76 5.70
CA ILE A 516 -24.50 -6.68 6.61
C ILE A 516 -23.24 -7.16 7.32
N SER A 517 -22.23 -6.30 7.39
CA SER A 517 -21.03 -6.55 8.19
C SER A 517 -20.62 -5.31 8.97
N GLN A 518 -20.46 -5.46 10.28
CA GLN A 518 -19.99 -4.43 11.18
C GLN A 518 -19.03 -5.05 12.19
N GLY A 519 -17.80 -4.54 12.27
CA GLY A 519 -16.82 -4.97 13.25
C GLY A 519 -17.11 -4.40 14.65
N ALA A 520 -16.72 -5.13 15.71
CA ALA A 520 -17.03 -4.81 17.11
C ALA A 520 -16.51 -3.44 17.62
N SER A 521 -15.55 -2.81 16.93
CA SER A 521 -14.99 -1.50 17.33
C SER A 521 -14.62 -0.65 16.12
N LYS A 522 -15.26 -0.91 14.98
CA LYS A 522 -14.95 -0.23 13.73
C LYS A 522 -15.95 0.89 13.47
N VAL A 523 -15.43 1.96 12.88
CA VAL A 523 -16.22 3.10 12.39
C VAL A 523 -16.99 2.78 11.11
N ASN A 524 -16.80 1.58 10.55
CA ASN A 524 -17.38 1.13 9.30
C ASN A 524 -18.57 0.17 9.49
N ILE A 525 -19.62 0.40 8.70
CA ILE A 525 -20.76 -0.51 8.51
C ILE A 525 -20.90 -0.75 7.02
N SER A 526 -20.72 -1.99 6.57
CA SER A 526 -20.83 -2.37 5.16
C SER A 526 -22.14 -3.09 4.87
N LEU A 527 -22.82 -2.66 3.80
CA LEU A 527 -24.09 -3.18 3.35
C LEU A 527 -23.96 -3.61 1.89
N ILE A 528 -24.37 -4.84 1.58
CA ILE A 528 -24.34 -5.36 0.22
C ILE A 528 -25.74 -5.22 -0.40
N VAL A 529 -25.81 -4.59 -1.56
CA VAL A 529 -27.03 -4.37 -2.36
C VAL A 529 -26.79 -4.78 -3.82
N ASN A 530 -27.82 -4.76 -4.66
CA ASN A 530 -27.61 -4.95 -6.10
C ASN A 530 -26.92 -3.73 -6.72
N ASP A 531 -26.15 -3.92 -7.79
CA ASP A 531 -25.46 -2.82 -8.47
C ASP A 531 -26.44 -1.77 -9.02
N ASP A 532 -27.58 -2.21 -9.55
CA ASP A 532 -28.57 -1.35 -10.23
C ASP A 532 -29.21 -0.30 -9.29
N GLU A 533 -29.29 -0.60 -7.99
CA GLU A 533 -29.90 0.27 -6.98
C GLU A 533 -28.88 1.06 -6.14
N ALA A 534 -27.59 0.75 -6.28
CA ALA A 534 -26.56 1.20 -5.36
C ALA A 534 -26.33 2.73 -5.38
N GLU A 535 -26.31 3.34 -6.57
CA GLU A 535 -26.19 4.79 -6.67
C GLU A 535 -27.37 5.52 -6.04
N GLN A 536 -28.59 5.05 -6.31
CA GLN A 536 -29.79 5.66 -5.76
C GLN A 536 -29.80 5.58 -4.23
N CYS A 537 -29.31 4.46 -3.68
CA CYS A 537 -29.10 4.33 -2.24
C CYS A 537 -28.13 5.37 -1.72
N VAL A 538 -26.94 5.51 -2.31
CA VAL A 538 -25.93 6.51 -1.89
C VAL A 538 -26.51 7.91 -1.92
N ARG A 539 -27.21 8.30 -2.99
CA ARG A 539 -27.84 9.63 -3.11
C ARG A 539 -28.89 9.87 -2.02
N SER A 540 -29.73 8.87 -1.74
CA SER A 540 -30.80 9.00 -0.74
C SER A 540 -30.27 9.03 0.69
N LEU A 541 -29.23 8.22 0.96
CA LEU A 541 -28.53 8.22 2.23
C LEU A 541 -27.82 9.56 2.44
N HIS A 542 -27.10 10.06 1.44
CA HIS A 542 -26.39 11.34 1.52
C HIS A 542 -27.34 12.48 1.87
N LYS A 543 -28.46 12.62 1.14
CA LYS A 543 -29.53 13.59 1.46
C LYS A 543 -29.99 13.51 2.91
N THR A 544 -30.24 12.30 3.39
CA THR A 544 -30.76 12.07 4.75
C THR A 544 -29.77 12.44 5.85
N PHE A 545 -28.47 12.23 5.61
CA PHE A 545 -27.42 12.45 6.61
C PHE A 545 -26.78 13.83 6.57
N PHE A 546 -26.67 14.44 5.39
CA PHE A 546 -25.89 15.66 5.19
C PHE A 546 -26.74 16.87 4.77
N GLU A 547 -27.88 16.69 4.10
CA GLU A 547 -28.71 17.82 3.63
C GLU A 547 -29.93 18.11 4.49
N SER A 548 -30.52 17.08 5.09
CA SER A 548 -31.64 17.25 6.01
C SER A 548 -31.14 18.02 7.24
N ASN A 549 -31.48 19.31 7.32
CA ASN A 549 -31.24 20.13 8.51
C ASN A 549 -31.65 19.32 9.74
N ILE A 550 -30.68 19.01 10.60
CA ILE A 550 -30.93 18.42 11.92
C ILE A 550 -31.48 19.54 12.80
N SER A 551 -32.70 19.95 12.50
CA SER A 551 -33.58 20.70 13.37
C SER A 551 -34.64 19.73 13.85
N GLU A 552 -34.25 18.66 14.53
CA GLU A 552 -35.13 17.94 15.45
C GLU A 552 -34.31 16.95 16.29
N ILE A 553 -34.67 16.89 17.58
CA ILE A 553 -34.17 16.04 18.67
C ILE A 553 -33.17 16.74 19.60
N ASN A 554 -33.68 17.76 20.31
CA ASN A 554 -33.49 17.88 21.76
C ASN A 554 -34.62 17.13 22.46
#